data_AF-A0A9D3APC2-F1
#
_entry.id   AF-A0A9D3APC2-F1
#
_cell.length_a   1.000
_cell.length_b   1.000
_cell.length_c   1.000
_cell.angle_alpha   90.00
_cell.angle_beta   90.00
_cell.angle_gamma   90.00
#
_symmetry.space_group_name_H-M   'P 1'
#
loop_
_entity.id
_entity.type
_entity.pdbx_description
1 polymer ?
#
loop_
_entity_poly.entity_id
_entity_poly.type
_entity_poly.pdbx_seq_one_letter_code
_entity_poly.pdbx_strand_id
1 'polypeptide(L)' 'MMAKSVHRYISELLEAYHKYTQKTFTEMALDFDITLSNLYQYRNGRGNPTAETIDRIVNGVEANCPRAFEETSKW' A
#
# COMPACT_ATOMS: atom_id res chain seq x y z
N MET A 1 21.63 0.55 -9.50
CA MET A 1 20.63 -0.18 -8.70
C MET A 1 19.93 0.86 -7.82
N MET A 2 18.64 1.12 -8.00
CA MET A 2 17.92 2.10 -7.17
C MET A 2 17.75 1.54 -5.75
N ALA A 3 18.16 2.30 -4.73
CA ALA A 3 18.08 1.88 -3.34
C ALA A 3 16.66 1.45 -2.94
N LYS A 4 16.55 0.34 -2.20
CA LYS A 4 15.28 -0.11 -1.62
C LYS A 4 14.86 0.90 -0.53
N SER A 5 13.60 1.31 -0.51
CA SER A 5 13.05 2.20 0.53
C SER A 5 11.62 1.84 0.88
N VAL A 6 11.25 1.96 2.15
CA VAL A 6 9.89 1.67 2.64
C VAL A 6 8.83 2.48 1.88
N HIS A 7 9.13 3.74 1.55
CA HIS A 7 8.22 4.57 0.73
C HIS A 7 7.95 3.93 -0.64
N ARG A 8 8.97 3.38 -1.29
CA ARG A 8 8.79 2.67 -2.57
C ARG A 8 7.99 1.39 -2.38
N TYR A 9 8.29 0.61 -1.32
CA TYR A 9 7.54 -0.62 -1.00
C TYR A 9 6.05 -0.36 -0.93
N ILE A 10 5.66 0.60 -0.10
CA ILE A 10 4.26 0.92 0.15
C ILE A 10 3.60 1.45 -1.11
N SER A 11 4.29 2.28 -1.89
CA SER A 11 3.78 2.77 -3.17
C SER A 11 3.48 1.63 -4.15
N GLU A 12 4.42 0.70 -4.33
CA GLU A 12 4.28 -0.46 -5.23
C GLU A 12 3.20 -1.43 -4.73
N LEU A 13 3.14 -1.67 -3.42
CA LEU A 13 2.15 -2.53 -2.77
C LEU A 13 0.73 -1.98 -2.99
N LEU A 14 0.53 -0.68 -2.80
CA LEU A 14 -0.76 -0.02 -3.02
C LEU A 14 -1.15 0.02 -4.51
N GLU A 15 -0.17 0.15 -5.41
CA GLU A 15 -0.41 0.06 -6.86
C GLU A 15 -0.84 -1.35 -7.27
N ALA A 16 -0.15 -2.39 -6.79
CA ALA A 16 -0.51 -3.77 -7.03
C ALA A 16 -1.91 -4.10 -6.49
N TYR A 17 -2.23 -3.64 -5.27
CA TYR A 17 -3.55 -3.82 -4.68
C TYR A 17 -4.65 -3.19 -5.55
N HIS A 18 -4.45 -1.94 -5.99
CA HIS A 18 -5.40 -1.25 -6.86
C HIS A 18 -5.57 -1.98 -8.20
N LYS A 19 -4.47 -2.41 -8.83
CA LYS A 19 -4.48 -3.16 -10.09
C LYS A 19 -5.30 -4.43 -9.99
N TYR A 20 -5.17 -5.20 -8.91
CA TYR A 20 -5.87 -6.48 -8.75
C TYR A 20 -7.30 -6.35 -8.27
N THR A 21 -7.60 -5.36 -7.43
CA THR A 21 -8.94 -5.20 -6.85
C THR A 21 -9.85 -4.28 -7.66
N GLN A 22 -9.28 -3.38 -8.46
CA GLN A 22 -9.98 -2.30 -9.18
C GLN A 22 -10.84 -1.41 -8.26
N LYS A 23 -10.62 -1.47 -6.94
CA LYS A 23 -11.31 -0.65 -5.94
C LYS A 23 -10.95 0.82 -6.14
N THR A 24 -11.92 1.68 -5.86
CA THR A 24 -11.70 3.12 -5.76
C THR A 24 -10.72 3.44 -4.63
N PHE A 25 -10.05 4.59 -4.71
CA PHE A 25 -9.14 5.01 -3.64
C PHE A 25 -9.86 5.25 -2.32
N THR A 26 -11.15 5.58 -2.34
CA THR A 26 -11.96 5.67 -1.12
C THR A 26 -12.13 4.29 -0.47
N GLU A 27 -12.47 3.25 -1.25
CA GLU A 27 -12.59 1.88 -0.73
C GLU A 27 -11.25 1.37 -0.20
N MET A 28 -10.15 1.62 -0.91
CA MET A 28 -8.80 1.25 -0.43
C MET A 28 -8.44 1.95 0.88
N ALA A 29 -8.77 3.24 1.01
CA ALA A 29 -8.50 3.98 2.24
C ALA A 29 -9.25 3.36 3.43
N LEU A 30 -10.48 2.89 3.21
CA LEU A 30 -11.26 2.17 4.21
C LEU A 30 -10.67 0.79 4.53
N ASP A 31 -10.22 0.03 3.54
CA ASP A 31 -9.61 -1.29 3.75
C ASP A 31 -8.38 -1.25 4.67
N PHE A 32 -7.65 -0.12 4.68
CA PHE A 32 -6.43 0.06 5.48
C PHE A 32 -6.63 0.98 6.68
N ASP A 33 -7.86 1.46 6.91
CA ASP A 33 -8.19 2.42 7.96
C ASP A 33 -7.29 3.69 7.93
N ILE A 34 -7.01 4.20 6.73
CA ILE A 34 -6.23 5.43 6.53
C ILE A 34 -7.08 6.51 5.90
N THR A 35 -6.68 7.77 6.05
CA THR A 35 -7.34 8.85 5.34
C THR A 35 -7.04 8.76 3.84
N LEU A 36 -8.00 9.20 3.01
CA LEU A 36 -7.81 9.27 1.56
C LEU A 36 -6.61 10.17 1.18
N SER A 37 -6.38 11.26 1.92
CA SER A 37 -5.22 12.13 1.70
C SER A 37 -3.90 11.41 1.95
N ASN A 38 -3.80 10.61 3.01
CA ASN A 38 -2.62 9.81 3.31
C ASN A 38 -2.39 8.74 2.23
N LEU A 39 -3.45 8.05 1.79
CA LEU A 39 -3.36 7.10 0.69
C LEU A 39 -2.74 7.73 -0.57
N TYR A 40 -3.18 8.94 -0.96
CA TYR A 40 -2.58 9.65 -2.09
C TYR A 40 -1.10 10.00 -1.88
N GLN A 41 -0.68 10.37 -0.66
CA GLN A 41 0.74 10.62 -0.40
C GLN A 41 1.56 9.34 -0.54
N TYR A 42 1.13 8.26 0.09
CA TYR A 42 1.86 6.99 0.13
C TYR A 42 1.97 6.34 -1.26
N ARG A 43 0.91 6.42 -2.08
CA ARG A 43 0.92 5.98 -3.49
C ARG A 43 1.88 6.74 -4.39
N ASN A 44 2.33 7.92 -3.98
CA ASN A 44 3.32 8.72 -4.71
C ASN A 44 4.72 8.60 -4.08
N GLY A 45 4.93 7.65 -3.17
CA GLY A 45 6.19 7.50 -2.42
C GLY A 45 6.50 8.68 -1.50
N ARG A 46 5.49 9.45 -1.08
CA ARG A 46 5.59 10.62 -0.20
C ARG A 46 4.96 10.35 1.16
N GLY A 47 5.07 11.33 2.05
CA GLY A 47 4.55 11.25 3.42
C GLY A 47 5.53 10.57 4.36
N ASN A 48 5.08 10.33 5.59
CA ASN A 48 5.83 9.62 6.62
C ASN A 48 4.87 8.70 7.39
N PRO A 49 4.50 7.54 6.84
CA PRO A 49 3.62 6.61 7.53
C PRO A 49 4.29 6.12 8.82
N THR A 50 3.52 6.04 9.89
CA THR A 50 3.98 5.38 11.13
C THR A 50 4.15 3.88 10.90
N ALA A 51 4.92 3.21 11.76
CA ALA A 51 5.02 1.75 11.74
C ALA A 51 3.64 1.07 11.78
N GLU A 52 2.75 1.55 12.66
CA GLU A 52 1.37 1.05 12.75
C GLU A 52 0.56 1.27 11.46
N THR A 53 0.79 2.38 10.75
CA THR A 53 0.14 2.62 9.45
C THR A 53 0.68 1.68 8.38
N ILE A 54 1.97 1.40 8.39
CA ILE A 54 2.59 0.40 7.51
C ILE A 54 1.97 -0.98 7.77
N ASP A 55 1.87 -1.39 9.03
CA ASP A 55 1.31 -2.69 9.41
C ASP A 55 -0.15 -2.82 8.93
N ARG A 56 -0.98 -1.78 9.11
CA ARG A 56 -2.36 -1.78 8.60
C ARG A 56 -2.43 -1.95 7.08
N ILE A 57 -1.57 -1.27 6.34
CA ILE A 57 -1.50 -1.41 4.87
C ILE A 57 -1.06 -2.83 4.49
N VAL A 58 0.04 -3.32 5.07
CA VAL A 58 0.61 -4.63 4.74
C VAL A 58 -0.37 -5.75 5.07
N ASN A 59 -0.89 -5.79 6.29
CA ASN A 59 -1.85 -6.80 6.74
C ASN A 59 -3.16 -6.71 5.96
N GLY A 60 -3.62 -5.50 5.67
CA GLY A 60 -4.82 -5.28 4.86
C GLY A 60 -4.67 -5.78 3.43
N VAL A 61 -3.49 -5.62 2.81
CA VAL A 61 -3.22 -6.16 1.47
C VAL A 61 -3.09 -7.69 1.52
N GLU A 62 -2.37 -8.25 2.48
CA GLU A 62 -2.25 -9.70 2.64
C GLU A 62 -3.63 -10.36 2.84
N ALA A 63 -4.49 -9.79 3.69
CA ALA A 63 -5.81 -10.35 3.96
C ALA A 63 -6.78 -10.23 2.77
N ASN A 64 -6.80 -9.09 2.08
CA ASN A 64 -7.80 -8.82 1.05
C ASN A 64 -7.34 -9.17 -0.38
N CYS A 65 -6.03 -9.19 -0.63
CA CYS A 65 -5.44 -9.50 -1.93
C CYS A 65 -4.05 -10.13 -1.79
N PRO A 66 -3.94 -11.41 -1.34
CA PRO A 66 -2.66 -12.09 -1.15
C PRO A 66 -1.73 -12.04 -2.37
N ARG A 67 -2.30 -12.08 -3.58
CA ARG A 67 -1.54 -11.96 -4.84
C ARG A 67 -0.80 -10.64 -4.98
N ALA A 68 -1.39 -9.53 -4.55
CA ALA A 68 -0.73 -8.22 -4.56
C ALA A 68 0.45 -8.19 -3.58
N PHE A 69 0.28 -8.83 -2.42
CA PHE A 69 1.35 -9.01 -1.44
C PHE A 69 2.49 -9.85 -2.03
N GLU A 70 2.22 -11.02 -2.60
CA GLU A 70 3.25 -11.89 -3.19
C GLU A 70 4.03 -11.23 -4.35
N GLU A 71 3.36 -10.43 -5.19
CA GLU A 71 4.01 -9.71 -6.30
C GLU A 71 5.06 -8.71 -5.79
N THR A 72 4.72 -8.00 -4.72
CA THR A 72 5.53 -6.92 -4.15
C THR A 72 6.46 -7.39 -3.04
N SER A 73 6.26 -8.57 -2.48
CA SER A 73 7.13 -9.17 -1.44
C SER A 73 8.42 -9.77 -1.98
N LYS A 74 8.59 -9.83 -3.31
CA LYS A 74 9.80 -10.33 -4.00
C LYS A 74 10.99 -9.38 -3.92
N TRP A 75 11.06 -8.62 -2.83
CA TRP A 75 11.98 -7.52 -2.60
C TRP A 75 13.45 -7.88 -2.81
#